data_AF-A0AAV5G6T2-F1
#
_entry.id   AF-A0AAV5G6T2-F1
#
_cell.length_a   1.000
_cell.length_b   1.000
_cell.length_c   1.000
_cell.angle_alpha   90.00
_cell.angle_beta   90.00
_cell.angle_gamma   90.00
#
_symmetry.space_group_name_H-M   'P 1'
#
loop_
_entity.id
_entity.type
_entity.pdbx_description
1 polymer ?
#
loop_
_entity_poly.entity_id
_entity_poly.type
_entity_poly.pdbx_seq_one_letter_code
_entity_poly.pdbx_strand_id
1 'polypeptide(L)'
;MDSLHSAIYMAVHRGTDDEVYMSFGMPIDSFALLIRMKINYLGKVNILRWDRNMSVWEALYTEPAHECNEYAYCGPYGFCDNNGTSPTCRCLDGFEPKDDEGWLIGRFSQGCIRKKVLRCSGGDTFLNLPDMKIPDHFLHIRNRSFNECASECRINCSCMAYAYANMSTRAIDGDDTRCLIWTGTLIDMEKSIQGGESLYIRIDKLNGNRRTYTVEIVLPVMSSFLAFLCIGFIWSCWFRALIV
;
A
#
# COMPACT_ATOMS: atom_id res chain seq x y z
N MET A 1 -26.05 -8.19 -8.75
CA MET A 1 -24.60 -8.00 -8.94
C MET A 1 -24.50 -6.69 -9.68
N ASP A 2 -24.62 -5.61 -8.92
CA ASP A 2 -24.92 -4.29 -9.46
C ASP A 2 -23.68 -3.76 -10.18
N SER A 3 -23.85 -3.38 -11.44
CA SER A 3 -22.81 -2.76 -12.23
C SER A 3 -22.43 -1.44 -11.57
N LEU A 4 -21.23 -1.38 -11.01
CA LEU A 4 -20.66 -0.13 -10.48
C LEU A 4 -20.36 0.77 -11.69
N HIS A 5 -21.34 1.54 -12.15
CA HIS A 5 -21.10 2.60 -13.12
C HIS A 5 -20.43 3.78 -12.41
N SER A 6 -19.23 4.16 -12.84
CA SER A 6 -18.50 5.30 -12.28
C SER A 6 -19.34 6.57 -12.39
N ALA A 7 -19.71 7.16 -11.25
CA ALA A 7 -20.51 8.40 -11.21
C ALA A 7 -19.74 9.62 -11.72
N ILE A 8 -18.40 9.58 -11.63
CA ILE A 8 -17.47 10.64 -12.04
C ILE A 8 -16.24 9.96 -12.64
N TYR A 9 -15.72 10.50 -13.75
CA TYR A 9 -14.42 10.13 -14.27
C TYR A 9 -13.40 11.23 -13.97
N MET A 10 -12.15 10.81 -13.82
CA MET A 10 -10.99 11.67 -13.77
C MET A 10 -9.99 11.14 -14.80
N ALA A 11 -9.44 12.03 -15.60
CA ALA A 11 -8.49 11.70 -16.66
C ALA A 11 -7.29 12.62 -16.56
N VAL A 12 -6.10 12.05 -16.72
CA VAL A 12 -4.84 12.79 -16.83
C VAL A 12 -4.44 12.82 -18.30
N HIS A 13 -4.13 14.00 -18.79
CA HIS A 13 -3.74 14.25 -20.17
C HIS A 13 -2.30 14.74 -20.22
N ARG A 14 -1.62 14.39 -21.30
CA ARG A 14 -0.30 14.93 -21.64
C ARG A 14 -0.40 15.69 -22.97
N GLY A 15 -0.12 16.98 -22.93
CA GLY A 15 -0.06 17.86 -24.09
C GLY A 15 1.26 17.72 -24.85
N THR A 16 1.35 18.39 -26.01
CA THR A 16 2.52 18.35 -26.90
C THR A 16 3.76 19.05 -26.31
N ASP A 17 3.56 19.99 -25.39
CA ASP A 17 4.63 20.78 -24.76
C ASP A 17 4.98 20.27 -23.35
N ASP A 18 4.90 18.94 -23.13
CA ASP A 18 5.05 18.29 -21.81
C ASP A 18 4.05 18.78 -20.73
N GLU A 19 3.03 19.53 -21.13
CA GLU A 19 1.95 19.93 -20.24
C GLU A 19 1.22 18.71 -19.71
N VAL A 20 1.05 18.62 -18.39
CA VAL A 20 0.24 17.58 -17.75
C VAL A 20 -0.92 18.27 -17.07
N TYR A 21 -2.15 17.94 -17.50
CA TYR A 21 -3.35 18.49 -16.92
C TYR A 21 -4.37 17.40 -16.64
N MET A 22 -5.26 17.67 -15.69
CA MET A 22 -6.30 16.74 -15.27
C MET A 22 -7.66 17.29 -15.69
N SER A 23 -8.50 16.44 -16.28
CA SER A 23 -9.92 16.74 -16.47
C SER A 23 -10.76 15.79 -15.63
N PHE A 24 -11.94 16.24 -15.23
CA PHE A 24 -12.92 15.41 -14.55
C PHE A 24 -14.32 15.74 -15.06
N GLY A 25 -15.23 14.78 -14.97
CA GLY A 25 -16.59 14.95 -15.47
C GLY A 25 -17.45 13.72 -15.20
N MET A 26 -18.60 13.62 -15.87
CA MET A 26 -19.47 12.45 -15.79
C MET A 26 -19.61 11.76 -17.14
N PRO A 27 -19.85 10.44 -17.17
CA PRO A 27 -20.29 9.77 -18.39
C PRO A 27 -21.57 10.42 -18.94
N ILE A 28 -21.60 10.62 -20.26
CA ILE A 28 -22.66 11.34 -20.96
C ILE A 28 -24.00 10.60 -20.79
N ASP A 29 -24.94 11.30 -20.15
CA ASP A 29 -26.39 11.02 -19.94
C ASP A 29 -26.89 11.69 -18.64
N SER A 30 -25.98 12.21 -17.81
CA SER A 30 -26.29 12.92 -16.55
C SER A 30 -26.31 14.45 -16.69
N PHE A 31 -26.86 15.00 -17.80
CA PHE A 31 -26.90 16.45 -18.11
C PHE A 31 -27.50 17.35 -17.02
N ALA A 32 -28.09 16.77 -15.98
CA ALA A 32 -28.77 17.45 -14.90
C ALA A 32 -28.00 17.51 -13.56
N LEU A 33 -26.79 16.96 -13.49
CA LEU A 33 -25.96 16.98 -12.29
C LEU A 33 -24.83 18.01 -12.45
N LEU A 34 -24.87 19.08 -11.67
CA LEU A 34 -23.74 20.01 -11.58
C LEU A 34 -22.70 19.39 -10.66
N ILE A 35 -21.46 19.30 -11.13
CA ILE A 35 -20.31 18.85 -10.34
C ILE A 35 -19.26 19.96 -10.34
N ARG A 36 -18.61 20.17 -9.20
CA ARG A 36 -17.46 21.07 -9.11
C ARG A 36 -16.42 20.53 -8.13
N MET A 37 -15.16 20.83 -8.41
CA MET A 37 -14.06 20.62 -7.48
C MET A 37 -13.73 21.96 -6.79
N LYS A 38 -13.62 21.95 -5.46
CA LYS A 38 -13.33 23.15 -4.66
C LYS A 38 -12.39 22.83 -3.51
N ILE A 39 -11.37 23.66 -3.34
CA ILE A 39 -10.58 23.71 -2.10
C ILE A 39 -11.30 24.65 -1.12
N ASN A 40 -11.61 24.17 0.08
CA ASN A 40 -12.24 24.98 1.11
C ASN A 40 -11.19 25.71 1.97
N TYR A 41 -11.63 26.58 2.88
CA TYR A 41 -10.74 27.38 3.72
C TYR A 41 -9.93 26.55 4.74
N LEU A 42 -10.29 25.29 4.95
CA LEU A 42 -9.55 24.33 5.78
C LEU A 42 -8.47 23.59 4.99
N GLY A 43 -8.28 23.91 3.70
CA GLY A 43 -7.33 23.24 2.82
C GLY A 43 -7.81 21.88 2.29
N LYS A 44 -9.07 21.50 2.53
CA LYS A 44 -9.61 20.24 2.01
C LYS A 44 -10.10 20.40 0.57
N VAL A 45 -9.69 19.48 -0.29
CA VAL A 45 -10.20 19.32 -1.65
C VAL A 45 -11.53 18.60 -1.58
N ASN A 46 -12.58 19.16 -2.20
CA ASN A 46 -13.90 18.57 -2.24
C ASN A 46 -14.35 18.39 -3.69
N ILE A 47 -14.90 17.22 -4.02
CA ILE A 47 -15.71 17.03 -5.21
C ILE A 47 -17.17 17.11 -4.77
N LEU A 48 -17.88 18.12 -5.27
CA LEU A 48 -19.22 18.49 -4.84
C LEU A 48 -20.21 18.22 -5.97
N ARG A 49 -21.38 17.69 -5.62
CA ARG A 49 -22.56 17.54 -6.50
C ARG A 49 -23.66 18.47 -6.04
N TRP A 50 -24.38 19.07 -6.98
CA TRP A 50 -25.57 19.85 -6.68
C TRP A 50 -26.79 18.95 -6.49
N ASP A 51 -27.39 18.99 -5.30
CA ASP A 51 -28.70 18.42 -5.03
C ASP A 51 -29.78 19.46 -5.36
N ARG A 52 -30.60 19.16 -6.37
CA ARG A 52 -31.69 20.06 -6.82
C ARG A 52 -32.88 20.09 -5.88
N ASN A 53 -33.15 19.01 -5.15
CA ASN A 53 -34.28 18.92 -4.24
C ASN A 53 -34.02 19.76 -2.98
N MET A 54 -32.80 19.65 -2.45
CA MET A 54 -32.39 20.38 -1.25
C MET A 54 -31.79 21.76 -1.57
N SER A 55 -31.44 22.03 -2.84
CA SER A 55 -30.74 23.25 -3.26
C SER A 55 -29.42 23.47 -2.49
N VAL A 56 -28.66 22.39 -2.29
CA VAL A 56 -27.37 22.40 -1.60
C VAL A 56 -26.30 21.69 -2.40
N TRP A 57 -25.04 22.06 -2.14
CA TRP A 57 -23.88 21.30 -2.61
C TRP A 57 -23.57 20.19 -1.61
N GLU A 58 -23.68 18.95 -2.05
CA GLU A 58 -23.32 17.76 -1.30
C GLU A 58 -21.90 17.30 -1.67
N ALA A 59 -21.09 16.91 -0.67
CA ALA A 59 -19.75 16.39 -0.91
C ALA A 59 -19.80 14.91 -1.28
N LEU A 60 -19.30 14.57 -2.47
CA LEU A 60 -19.13 13.19 -2.91
C LEU A 60 -17.77 12.61 -2.51
N TYR A 61 -16.75 13.47 -2.45
CA TYR A 61 -15.40 13.10 -2.05
C TYR A 61 -14.73 14.29 -1.37
N THR A 62 -13.93 14.00 -0.34
CA THR A 62 -13.16 14.99 0.41
C THR A 62 -11.78 14.44 0.70
N GLU A 63 -10.75 15.23 0.44
CA GLU A 63 -9.34 14.87 0.66
C GLU A 63 -8.64 15.99 1.44
N PRO A 64 -7.89 15.67 2.52
CA PRO A 64 -7.78 14.37 3.18
C PRO A 64 -9.09 13.97 3.88
N ALA A 65 -9.47 12.69 3.75
CA ALA A 65 -10.67 12.12 4.38
C ALA A 65 -10.47 11.88 5.88
N HIS A 66 -9.27 11.43 6.26
CA HIS A 66 -8.84 11.21 7.64
C HIS A 66 -7.35 11.57 7.81
N GLU A 67 -6.89 11.66 9.04
CA GLU A 67 -5.51 12.08 9.38
C GLU A 67 -4.44 11.26 8.65
N CYS A 68 -4.69 9.97 8.39
CA CYS A 68 -3.80 9.09 7.65
C CYS A 68 -3.50 9.52 6.20
N ASN A 69 -4.38 10.33 5.60
CA ASN A 69 -4.17 10.89 4.27
C ASN A 69 -3.35 12.19 4.30
N GLU A 70 -3.06 12.73 5.50
CA GLU A 70 -2.15 13.85 5.63
C GLU A 70 -0.73 13.42 5.27
N TYR A 71 -0.03 14.30 4.57
CA TYR A 71 1.32 14.02 4.11
C TYR A 71 2.23 13.61 5.26
N ALA A 72 2.91 12.47 5.10
CA ALA A 72 3.87 11.95 6.07
C ALA A 72 3.30 11.67 7.49
N TYR A 73 1.99 11.45 7.63
CA TYR A 73 1.34 11.19 8.92
C TYR A 73 2.01 10.06 9.73
N CYS A 74 2.35 8.94 9.06
CA CYS A 74 3.00 7.80 9.71
C CYS A 74 4.52 7.89 9.87
N GLY A 75 5.12 9.02 9.46
CA GLY A 75 6.55 9.25 9.52
C GLY A 75 7.40 8.32 8.62
N PRO A 76 8.74 8.43 8.71
CA PRO A 76 9.69 7.60 7.98
C PRO A 76 9.46 6.09 8.17
N TYR A 77 9.48 5.31 7.09
CA TYR A 77 9.34 3.84 7.10
C TYR A 77 8.07 3.31 7.80
N GLY A 78 7.12 4.18 8.12
CA GLY A 78 5.76 3.88 8.51
C GLY A 78 4.83 4.04 7.32
N PHE A 79 3.74 3.28 7.31
CA PHE A 79 2.69 3.40 6.30
C PHE A 79 1.32 3.39 6.98
N CYS A 80 0.36 4.08 6.38
CA CYS A 80 -1.03 4.00 6.81
C CYS A 80 -1.64 2.66 6.36
N ASP A 81 -2.19 1.85 7.27
CA ASP A 81 -2.93 0.65 6.92
C ASP A 81 -4.44 0.90 7.00
N ASN A 82 -5.10 0.93 5.84
CA ASN A 82 -6.54 1.14 5.75
C ASN A 82 -7.38 -0.14 5.87
N ASN A 83 -6.78 -1.32 5.98
CA ASN A 83 -7.55 -2.58 5.99
C ASN A 83 -8.38 -2.78 7.28
N GLY A 84 -8.13 -1.99 8.33
CA GLY A 84 -8.86 -2.07 9.60
C GLY A 84 -10.14 -1.24 9.63
N THR A 85 -10.94 -1.40 10.69
CA THR A 85 -12.12 -0.55 10.95
C THR A 85 -11.76 0.93 11.10
N SER A 86 -10.54 1.21 11.55
CA SER A 86 -9.96 2.56 11.63
C SER A 86 -8.55 2.51 11.03
N PRO A 87 -8.26 3.35 10.02
CA PRO A 87 -6.91 3.49 9.46
C PRO A 87 -5.89 3.86 10.53
N THR A 88 -4.76 3.18 10.53
CA THR A 88 -3.72 3.39 11.54
C THR A 88 -2.34 3.12 11.00
N CYS A 89 -1.34 3.76 11.59
CA CYS A 89 0.04 3.61 11.15
C CYS A 89 0.64 2.28 11.58
N ARG A 90 1.39 1.67 10.67
CA ARG A 90 2.19 0.46 10.91
C ARG A 90 3.61 0.65 10.38
N CYS A 91 4.57 0.01 11.04
CA CYS A 91 5.91 -0.07 10.51
C CYS A 91 5.99 -1.09 9.38
N LEU A 92 6.85 -0.80 8.38
CA LEU A 92 7.24 -1.79 7.38
C LEU A 92 7.82 -3.04 8.05
N ASP A 93 7.63 -4.20 7.43
CA ASP A 93 8.21 -5.44 7.94
C ASP A 93 9.73 -5.38 8.00
N GLY A 94 10.30 -5.73 9.15
CA GLY A 94 11.74 -5.56 9.43
C GLY A 94 12.11 -4.20 10.03
N PHE A 95 11.10 -3.37 10.32
CA PHE A 95 11.23 -2.13 11.06
C PHE A 95 10.41 -2.20 12.36
N GLU A 96 10.72 -1.30 13.29
CA GLU A 96 10.02 -1.09 14.57
C GLU A 96 9.86 0.40 14.83
N PRO A 97 8.90 0.80 15.68
CA PRO A 97 8.73 2.21 16.03
C PRO A 97 10.04 2.78 16.58
N LYS A 98 10.33 4.04 16.22
CA LYS A 98 11.47 4.74 16.81
C LYS A 98 11.22 5.11 18.27
N ASP A 99 9.95 5.32 18.62
CA ASP A 99 9.44 5.67 19.94
C ASP A 99 8.24 4.77 20.24
N ASP A 100 8.46 3.66 20.93
CA ASP A 100 7.43 2.66 21.23
C ASP A 100 6.30 3.25 22.09
N GLU A 101 6.63 4.06 23.10
CA GLU A 101 5.65 4.67 23.99
C GLU A 101 4.78 5.68 23.22
N GLY A 102 5.41 6.53 22.41
CA GLY A 102 4.72 7.46 21.53
C GLY A 102 3.83 6.74 20.53
N TRP A 103 4.31 5.65 19.92
CA TRP A 103 3.56 4.88 18.93
C TRP A 103 2.27 4.29 19.51
N LEU A 104 2.32 3.77 20.74
CA LEU A 104 1.16 3.19 21.42
C LEU A 104 0.04 4.20 21.69
N ILE A 105 0.37 5.49 21.80
CA ILE A 105 -0.59 6.58 22.04
C ILE A 105 -0.88 7.42 20.78
N GLY A 106 -0.48 6.95 19.60
CA GLY A 106 -0.80 7.60 18.32
C GLY A 106 0.19 8.66 17.83
N ARG A 107 1.41 8.75 18.41
CA ARG A 107 2.45 9.66 17.93
C ARG A 107 3.35 8.99 16.90
N PHE A 108 2.96 9.12 15.64
CA PHE A 108 3.63 8.42 14.54
C PHE A 108 4.71 9.23 13.81
N SER A 109 4.84 10.54 14.08
CA SER A 109 5.71 11.45 13.32
C SER A 109 7.19 11.07 13.32
N GLN A 110 7.66 10.38 14.37
CA GLN A 110 9.04 9.86 14.43
C GLN A 110 9.28 8.65 13.51
N GLY A 111 8.21 8.01 13.04
CA GLY A 111 8.25 6.85 12.16
C GLY A 111 8.90 5.63 12.80
N CYS A 112 9.51 4.83 11.95
CA CYS A 112 10.08 3.54 12.26
C CYS A 112 11.57 3.49 11.92
N ILE A 113 12.31 2.66 12.64
CA ILE A 113 13.72 2.36 12.42
C ILE A 113 13.90 0.89 12.05
N ARG A 114 14.98 0.59 11.34
CA ARG A 114 15.25 -0.76 10.86
C ARG A 114 15.79 -1.63 12.00
N LYS A 115 15.27 -2.85 12.15
CA LYS A 115 15.68 -3.83 13.17
C LYS A 115 17.09 -4.39 12.98
N LYS A 116 17.54 -4.46 11.72
CA LYS A 116 18.84 -5.05 11.35
C LYS A 116 19.54 -4.21 10.29
N VAL A 117 20.84 -4.07 10.42
CA VAL A 117 21.69 -3.37 9.46
C VAL A 117 21.72 -4.15 8.14
N LEU A 118 21.60 -3.45 7.02
CA LEU A 118 21.76 -4.02 5.68
C LEU A 118 23.22 -4.37 5.40
N ARG A 119 23.45 -5.43 4.65
CA ARG A 119 24.80 -5.94 4.35
C ARG A 119 25.24 -5.66 2.91
N CYS A 120 24.31 -5.29 2.03
CA CYS A 120 24.54 -5.15 0.60
C CYS A 120 25.13 -6.41 -0.06
N SER A 121 25.39 -6.37 -1.38
CA SER A 121 26.20 -7.35 -2.12
C SER A 121 25.88 -8.84 -1.87
N GLY A 122 24.58 -9.18 -1.80
CA GLY A 122 24.10 -10.56 -1.63
C GLY A 122 23.66 -10.94 -0.21
N GLY A 123 23.91 -10.08 0.79
CA GLY A 123 23.37 -10.22 2.14
C GLY A 123 21.93 -9.74 2.30
N ASP A 124 21.40 -9.03 1.31
CA ASP A 124 20.07 -8.45 1.33
C ASP A 124 19.13 -9.14 0.33
N THR A 125 17.82 -9.00 0.60
CA THR A 125 16.75 -9.41 -0.30
C THR A 125 15.69 -8.29 -0.39
N PHE A 126 14.74 -8.46 -1.30
CA PHE A 126 13.60 -7.56 -1.43
C PHE A 126 12.33 -8.24 -0.96
N LEU A 127 11.53 -7.53 -0.17
CA LEU A 127 10.20 -7.95 0.25
C LEU A 127 9.16 -7.20 -0.56
N ASN A 128 8.25 -7.93 -1.19
CA ASN A 128 7.13 -7.35 -1.93
C ASN A 128 6.01 -6.92 -0.99
N LEU A 129 5.54 -5.68 -1.15
CA LEU A 129 4.38 -5.10 -0.50
C LEU A 129 3.39 -4.66 -1.59
N PRO A 130 2.33 -5.45 -1.85
CA PRO A 130 1.32 -5.11 -2.84
C PRO A 130 0.34 -4.05 -2.32
N ASP A 131 -0.39 -3.44 -3.25
CA ASP A 131 -1.49 -2.49 -3.01
C ASP A 131 -1.05 -1.25 -2.22
N MET A 132 0.15 -0.76 -2.51
CA MET A 132 0.72 0.40 -1.84
C MET A 132 0.49 1.67 -2.68
N LYS A 133 0.09 2.75 -2.02
CA LYS A 133 0.52 4.10 -2.40
C LYS A 133 2.03 4.14 -2.17
N ILE A 134 2.77 4.18 -3.27
CA ILE A 134 4.24 4.20 -3.25
C ILE A 134 4.76 5.49 -2.60
N PRO A 135 5.93 5.44 -1.94
CA PRO A 135 6.48 6.59 -1.22
C PRO A 135 6.82 7.77 -2.13
N ASP A 136 6.86 8.96 -1.55
CA ASP A 136 7.33 10.17 -2.22
C ASP A 136 8.87 10.13 -2.47
N HIS A 137 9.40 11.09 -3.24
CA HIS A 137 10.84 11.27 -3.53
C HIS A 137 11.51 10.12 -4.29
N PHE A 138 10.80 9.52 -5.26
CA PHE A 138 11.38 8.50 -6.13
C PHE A 138 12.30 9.09 -7.20
N LEU A 139 13.30 8.31 -7.59
CA LEU A 139 14.08 8.50 -8.80
C LEU A 139 13.47 7.66 -9.92
N HIS A 140 13.02 8.33 -10.98
CA HIS A 140 12.52 7.66 -12.17
C HIS A 140 13.67 7.31 -13.12
N ILE A 141 13.93 6.03 -13.31
CA ILE A 141 14.91 5.51 -14.28
C ILE A 141 14.17 5.05 -15.52
N ARG A 142 14.42 5.72 -16.65
CA ARG A 142 13.80 5.40 -17.94
C ARG A 142 14.45 4.19 -18.60
N ASN A 143 13.75 3.57 -19.55
CA ASN A 143 14.27 2.48 -20.38
C ASN A 143 14.88 1.34 -19.55
N ARG A 144 14.12 0.83 -18.59
CA ARG A 144 14.49 -0.31 -17.75
C ARG A 144 13.33 -1.28 -17.70
N SER A 145 13.62 -2.56 -17.94
CA SER A 145 12.70 -3.64 -17.62
C SER A 145 12.57 -3.83 -16.10
N PHE A 146 11.57 -4.60 -15.68
CA PHE A 146 11.37 -4.96 -14.27
C PHE A 146 12.64 -5.54 -13.62
N ASN A 147 13.30 -6.47 -14.32
CA ASN A 147 14.50 -7.14 -13.81
C ASN A 147 15.69 -6.18 -13.74
N GLU A 148 15.84 -5.30 -14.72
CA GLU A 148 16.90 -4.29 -14.69
C GLU A 148 16.65 -3.28 -13.56
N CYS A 149 15.40 -2.87 -13.32
CA CYS A 149 15.04 -2.00 -12.21
C CYS A 149 15.43 -2.61 -10.85
N ALA A 150 15.13 -3.89 -10.65
CA ALA A 150 15.54 -4.63 -9.47
C ALA A 150 17.06 -4.71 -9.35
N SER A 151 17.77 -4.90 -10.47
CA SER A 151 19.24 -4.95 -10.53
C SER A 151 19.89 -3.61 -10.16
N GLU A 152 19.40 -2.50 -10.71
CA GLU A 152 19.85 -1.13 -10.41
C GLU A 152 19.79 -0.86 -8.90
N CYS A 153 18.67 -1.20 -8.26
CA CYS A 153 18.53 -1.06 -6.81
C CYS A 153 19.44 -2.04 -6.05
N ARG A 154 19.59 -3.29 -6.53
CA ARG A 154 20.40 -4.32 -5.86
C ARG A 154 21.88 -3.93 -5.79
N ILE A 155 22.43 -3.39 -6.88
CA ILE A 155 23.84 -2.99 -6.99
C ILE A 155 24.12 -1.71 -6.20
N ASN A 156 23.17 -0.78 -6.14
CA ASN A 156 23.31 0.44 -5.35
C ASN A 156 23.03 0.19 -3.86
N CYS A 157 24.05 0.13 -3.01
CA CYS A 157 23.88 -0.12 -1.57
C CYS A 157 23.05 0.93 -0.82
N SER A 158 22.91 2.14 -1.36
CA SER A 158 22.05 3.18 -0.79
C SER A 158 20.59 3.01 -1.19
N CYS A 159 20.27 2.15 -2.16
CA CYS A 159 18.89 1.88 -2.52
C CYS A 159 18.16 1.19 -1.38
N MET A 160 16.99 1.75 -1.00
CA MET A 160 16.12 1.27 0.07
C MET A 160 14.87 0.55 -0.46
N ALA A 161 14.38 0.92 -1.64
CA ALA A 161 13.26 0.26 -2.29
C ALA A 161 13.25 0.51 -3.80
N TYR A 162 12.52 -0.32 -4.52
CA TYR A 162 12.12 -0.04 -5.89
C TYR A 162 10.65 -0.41 -6.11
N ALA A 163 10.06 0.13 -7.16
CA ALA A 163 8.74 -0.22 -7.65
C ALA A 163 8.80 -0.20 -9.17
N TYR A 164 7.90 -0.96 -9.79
CA TYR A 164 7.79 -1.00 -11.23
C TYR A 164 6.32 -0.86 -11.60
N ALA A 165 5.95 0.34 -12.01
CA ALA A 165 4.59 0.62 -12.44
C ALA A 165 4.50 0.39 -13.95
N ASN A 166 3.50 -0.39 -14.37
CA ASN A 166 3.12 -0.52 -15.77
C ASN A 166 1.87 0.34 -15.99
N MET A 167 2.09 1.60 -16.38
CA MET A 167 1.00 2.53 -16.66
C MET A 167 0.78 2.57 -18.17
N SER A 168 0.12 1.56 -18.72
CA SER A 168 -0.45 1.61 -20.07
C SER A 168 -1.68 2.52 -20.09
N THR A 169 -1.47 3.83 -19.94
CA THR A 169 -2.52 4.82 -20.18
C THR A 169 -2.39 5.35 -21.59
N ARG A 170 -3.51 5.49 -22.32
CA ARG A 170 -3.57 6.05 -23.70
C ARG A 170 -2.98 7.48 -23.84
N ALA A 171 -2.52 8.08 -22.76
CA ALA A 171 -1.91 9.41 -22.72
C ALA A 171 -0.37 9.38 -22.74
N ILE A 172 0.27 8.21 -22.72
CA ILE A 172 1.73 8.07 -22.66
C ILE A 172 2.17 7.05 -23.72
N ASP A 173 2.21 7.46 -24.98
CA ASP A 173 2.86 6.67 -26.02
C ASP A 173 4.38 6.83 -25.90
N GLY A 174 5.09 5.82 -25.38
CA GLY A 174 6.53 5.68 -25.66
C GLY A 174 7.40 5.04 -24.57
N ASP A 175 6.99 5.02 -23.30
CA ASP A 175 7.66 4.27 -22.22
C ASP A 175 6.62 3.92 -21.14
N ASP A 176 5.89 2.82 -21.35
CA ASP A 176 4.76 2.36 -20.51
C ASP A 176 5.20 1.92 -19.10
N THR A 177 6.51 1.87 -18.85
CA THR A 177 7.09 1.27 -17.66
C THR A 177 7.93 2.26 -16.88
N ARG A 178 7.57 2.47 -15.61
CA ARG A 178 8.33 3.35 -14.72
C ARG A 178 9.11 2.52 -13.72
N CYS A 179 10.43 2.40 -13.94
CA CYS A 179 11.33 1.96 -12.88
C CYS A 179 11.50 3.10 -11.88
N LEU A 180 11.01 2.89 -10.67
CA LEU A 180 11.06 3.86 -9.58
C LEU A 180 12.00 3.34 -8.50
N ILE A 181 12.99 4.14 -8.10
CA ILE A 181 13.98 3.75 -7.10
C ILE A 181 14.06 4.79 -6.00
N TRP A 182 14.15 4.33 -4.75
CA TRP A 182 14.37 5.18 -3.59
C TRP A 182 15.75 4.91 -3.01
N THR A 183 16.59 5.94 -2.96
CA THR A 183 17.90 5.91 -2.27
C THR A 183 17.86 6.62 -0.90
N GLY A 184 16.75 7.28 -0.61
CA GLY A 184 16.53 8.01 0.64
C GLY A 184 15.56 7.32 1.58
N THR A 185 15.00 8.12 2.48
CA THR A 185 13.96 7.70 3.42
C THR A 185 12.67 7.43 2.68
N LEU A 186 11.97 6.34 3.03
CA LEU A 186 10.64 6.05 2.51
C LEU A 186 9.62 6.79 3.38
N ILE A 187 8.76 7.61 2.78
CA ILE A 187 7.79 8.43 3.51
C ILE A 187 6.50 8.57 2.69
N ASP A 188 5.39 8.90 3.37
CA ASP A 188 4.08 9.13 2.77
C ASP A 188 3.48 7.89 2.08
N MET A 189 3.65 6.74 2.72
CA MET A 189 3.12 5.46 2.23
C MET A 189 1.76 5.14 2.84
N GLU A 190 0.95 4.44 2.08
CA GLU A 190 -0.38 3.98 2.48
C GLU A 190 -0.68 2.64 1.82
N LYS A 191 -1.38 1.76 2.53
CA LYS A 191 -1.91 0.51 1.99
C LYS A 191 -3.35 0.74 1.57
N SER A 192 -3.60 0.66 0.28
CA SER A 192 -4.88 0.94 -0.33
C SER A 192 -5.77 -0.30 -0.35
N ILE A 193 -7.06 -0.12 -0.05
CA ILE A 193 -8.09 -1.17 -0.22
C ILE A 193 -8.56 -1.23 -1.69
N GLN A 194 -8.40 -0.14 -2.44
CA GLN A 194 -8.91 0.03 -3.80
C GLN A 194 -7.87 -0.36 -4.88
N GLY A 195 -6.79 -1.02 -4.47
CA GLY A 195 -5.64 -1.33 -5.32
C GLY A 195 -4.56 -0.26 -5.25
N GLY A 196 -3.35 -0.66 -5.63
CA GLY A 196 -2.16 0.19 -5.63
C GLY A 196 -1.00 -0.50 -6.33
N GLU A 197 0.20 0.05 -6.20
CA GLU A 197 1.40 -0.48 -6.86
C GLU A 197 2.11 -1.49 -5.95
N SER A 198 2.96 -2.34 -6.54
CA SER A 198 3.84 -3.23 -5.79
C SER A 198 5.16 -2.52 -5.42
N LEU A 199 5.40 -2.35 -4.12
CA LEU A 199 6.62 -1.78 -3.57
C LEU A 199 7.55 -2.89 -3.07
N TYR A 200 8.80 -2.90 -3.54
CA TYR A 200 9.81 -3.88 -3.16
C TYR A 200 10.82 -3.22 -2.21
N ILE A 201 10.70 -3.50 -0.91
CA ILE A 201 11.57 -2.91 0.11
C ILE A 201 12.81 -3.77 0.34
N ARG A 202 13.98 -3.13 0.44
CA ARG A 202 15.23 -3.83 0.75
C ARG A 202 15.27 -4.19 2.22
N ILE A 203 15.52 -5.47 2.52
CA ILE A 203 15.62 -6.02 3.87
C ILE A 203 16.82 -6.98 3.99
N ASP A 204 17.30 -7.18 5.21
CA ASP A 204 18.28 -8.21 5.52
C ASP A 204 17.72 -9.61 5.20
N LYS A 205 18.51 -10.45 4.52
CA LYS A 205 18.07 -11.77 4.03
C LYS A 205 17.57 -12.68 5.15
N LEU A 206 18.13 -12.59 6.35
CA LEU A 206 17.69 -13.39 7.50
C LEU A 206 16.28 -13.01 7.95
N ASN A 207 15.86 -11.76 7.71
CA ASN A 207 14.50 -11.32 8.05
C ASN A 207 13.47 -11.85 7.05
N GLY A 208 13.79 -11.88 5.76
CA GLY A 208 12.93 -12.48 4.74
C GLY A 208 12.65 -13.96 5.02
N ASN A 209 13.69 -14.72 5.38
CA ASN A 209 13.55 -16.14 5.69
C ASN A 209 12.75 -16.41 6.97
N ARG A 210 12.72 -15.52 7.96
CA ARG A 210 11.93 -15.75 9.19
C ARG A 210 10.45 -15.94 8.89
N ARG A 211 9.87 -15.16 7.98
CA ARG A 211 8.46 -15.29 7.61
C ARG A 211 8.17 -16.64 6.95
N THR A 212 9.02 -17.05 6.02
CA THR A 212 8.92 -18.35 5.35
C THR A 212 9.10 -19.50 6.35
N TYR A 213 10.08 -19.40 7.24
CA TYR A 213 10.37 -20.39 8.28
C TYR A 213 9.22 -20.56 9.28
N THR A 214 8.58 -19.45 9.70
CA THR A 214 7.40 -19.51 10.58
C THR A 214 6.24 -20.24 9.90
N VAL A 215 5.97 -19.97 8.62
CA VAL A 215 4.88 -20.63 7.89
C VAL A 215 5.21 -22.10 7.59
N GLU A 216 6.42 -22.40 7.13
CA GLU A 216 6.85 -23.76 6.76
C GLU A 216 6.92 -24.73 7.95
N ILE A 217 7.19 -24.26 9.17
CA ILE A 217 7.34 -25.13 10.35
C ILE A 217 6.09 -25.15 11.23
N VAL A 218 5.46 -24.00 11.48
CA VAL A 218 4.35 -23.94 12.44
C VAL A 218 3.11 -24.65 11.93
N LEU A 219 2.79 -24.52 10.63
CA LEU A 219 1.61 -25.17 10.03
C LEU A 219 1.64 -26.71 10.11
N PRO A 220 2.71 -27.42 9.70
CA PRO A 220 2.74 -28.87 9.82
C PRO A 220 2.77 -29.33 11.28
N VAL A 221 3.47 -28.64 12.19
CA VAL A 221 3.51 -28.99 13.61
C VAL A 221 2.12 -28.89 14.26
N MET A 222 1.38 -27.81 13.97
CA MET A 222 0.02 -27.63 14.47
C MET A 222 -0.96 -28.67 13.89
N SER A 223 -0.83 -29.00 12.60
CA SER A 223 -1.62 -30.04 11.94
C SER A 223 -1.36 -31.43 12.57
N SER A 224 -0.09 -31.77 12.78
CA SER A 224 0.29 -33.04 13.42
C SER A 224 -0.25 -33.13 14.86
N PHE A 225 -0.15 -32.06 15.64
CA PHE A 225 -0.63 -32.05 17.03
C PHE A 225 -2.15 -32.26 17.12
N LEU A 226 -2.92 -31.61 16.24
CA LEU A 226 -4.37 -31.81 16.14
C LEU A 226 -4.73 -33.24 15.73
N ALA A 227 -3.99 -33.84 14.80
CA ALA A 227 -4.21 -35.23 14.40
C ALA A 227 -4.01 -36.21 15.57
N PHE A 228 -2.96 -36.03 16.38
CA PHE A 228 -2.74 -36.86 17.56
C PHE A 228 -3.85 -36.73 18.61
N LEU A 229 -4.36 -35.51 18.83
CA LEU A 229 -5.50 -35.28 19.72
C LEU A 229 -6.77 -35.97 19.22
N CYS A 230 -7.07 -35.87 17.91
CA CYS A 230 -8.21 -36.57 17.31
C CYS A 230 -8.11 -38.08 17.44
N ILE A 231 -6.93 -38.67 17.19
CA ILE A 231 -6.70 -40.11 17.34
C ILE A 231 -6.88 -40.53 18.80
N GLY A 232 -6.34 -39.77 19.76
CA GLY A 232 -6.51 -40.03 21.19
C GLY A 232 -7.98 -39.98 21.63
N PHE A 233 -8.75 -39.01 21.13
CA PHE A 233 -10.19 -38.92 21.39
C PHE A 233 -10.95 -40.11 20.83
N ILE A 234 -10.72 -40.47 19.56
CA ILE A 234 -11.35 -41.63 18.93
C ILE A 234 -11.05 -42.90 19.73
N TRP A 235 -9.79 -43.09 20.14
CA TRP A 235 -9.38 -44.24 20.91
C TRP A 235 -10.04 -44.30 22.30
N SER A 236 -10.17 -43.15 22.96
CA SER A 236 -10.84 -43.04 24.26
C SER A 236 -12.34 -43.34 24.17
N CYS A 237 -13.02 -42.90 23.09
CA CYS A 237 -14.42 -43.22 22.82
C CYS A 237 -14.61 -44.71 22.54
N TRP A 238 -13.70 -45.32 21.77
CA TRP A 238 -13.70 -46.76 21.49
C TRP A 238 -13.54 -47.59 22.77
N PHE A 239 -12.60 -47.23 23.64
CA PHE A 239 -12.39 -47.93 24.91
C PHE A 239 -13.60 -47.81 25.84
N ARG A 240 -14.25 -46.64 25.90
CA ARG A 240 -15.47 -46.46 26.71
C ARG A 240 -16.66 -47.28 26.18
N ALA A 241 -16.76 -47.49 24.87
CA ALA A 241 -17.81 -48.32 24.27
C ALA A 241 -17.57 -49.84 24.44
N LEU A 242 -16.34 -50.27 24.72
CA LEU A 242 -15.97 -51.68 24.96
C LEU A 242 -16.15 -52.13 26.42
N ILE A 243 -16.32 -51.19 27.35
CA ILE A 243 -16.43 -51.42 28.81
C ILE A 243 -17.89 -51.38 29.28
N VAL A 244 -18.84 -51.06 28.40
CA VAL A 244 -20.30 -51.13 28.63
C VAL A 244 -20.87 -52.32 27.87
#